data_AF-A0A8C6NZY6-F1
#
_entry.id   AF-A0A8C6NZY6-F1
#
_cell.length_a   1.000
_cell.length_b   1.000
_cell.length_c   1.000
_cell.angle_alpha   90.00
_cell.angle_beta   90.00
_cell.angle_gamma   90.00
#
_symmetry.space_group_name_H-M   'P 1'
#
loop_
_entity.id
_entity.type
_entity.pdbx_description
1 polymer ?
#
loop_
_entity_poly.entity_id
_entity_poly.type
_entity_poly.pdbx_seq_one_letter_code
_entity_poly.pdbx_strand_id
1 'polypeptide(L)'
;MGTFVTLTEVLEVRGSPLEEDELWCLLLAATDALLDIFKKGDLFSRFVLSPGSVLLSANGNLAFKSCARYEDVASFTAPEVQQGHTASSRAAAEKMVVYSLGMTLYWCADYHLPQNQPVQLSAELEGLLLSMCEDVMVRRTDLLTVLEACEFHHKTSMLPPTERLIRHLVEDVFRNSVDHVSVAKNGSQMTDRSQMVRERLHSKKDIYFVQV
;
A
#
# COMPACT_ATOMS: atom_id res chain seq x y z
N MET A 1 2.83 26.12 2.81
CA MET A 1 3.73 24.95 2.78
C MET A 1 2.91 23.77 3.28
N GLY A 2 2.56 22.81 2.43
CA GLY A 2 1.84 21.62 2.87
C GLY A 2 2.83 20.66 3.50
N THR A 3 2.69 20.38 4.80
CA THR A 3 3.53 19.38 5.47
C THR A 3 3.01 18.00 5.08
N PHE A 4 3.90 17.18 4.55
CA PHE A 4 3.62 15.78 4.22
C PHE A 4 4.32 14.88 5.22
N VAL A 5 3.69 13.76 5.53
CA VAL A 5 4.30 12.61 6.24
C VAL A 5 4.19 11.39 5.34
N THR A 6 5.16 10.49 5.43
CA THR A 6 5.10 9.20 4.75
C THR A 6 4.21 8.23 5.51
N LEU A 7 3.65 7.24 4.81
CA LEU A 7 2.92 6.16 5.47
C LEU A 7 3.84 5.33 6.38
N THR A 8 5.14 5.24 6.07
CA THR A 8 6.15 4.70 7.00
C THR A 8 6.18 5.47 8.32
N GLU A 9 6.31 6.80 8.29
CA GLU A 9 6.34 7.63 9.51
C GLU A 9 5.06 7.48 10.33
N VAL A 10 3.90 7.37 9.67
CA VAL A 10 2.62 7.09 10.35
C VAL A 10 2.69 5.78 11.14
N LEU A 11 3.15 4.70 10.50
CA LEU A 11 3.26 3.39 11.14
C LEU A 11 4.35 3.35 12.22
N GLU A 12 5.48 4.02 12.02
CA GLU A 12 6.55 4.12 13.02
C GLU A 12 6.07 4.82 14.29
N VAL A 13 5.34 5.93 14.14
CA VAL A 13 4.79 6.68 15.26
C VAL A 13 3.63 5.94 15.94
N ARG A 14 2.74 5.31 15.16
CA ARG A 14 1.61 4.53 15.69
C ARG A 14 2.09 3.25 16.41
N GLY A 15 3.16 2.63 15.91
CA GLY A 15 3.74 1.41 16.48
C GLY A 15 2.90 0.14 16.29
N SER A 16 1.79 0.21 15.56
CA SER A 16 0.82 -0.88 15.34
C SER A 16 0.33 -0.88 13.88
N PRO A 17 -0.24 -2.00 13.39
CA PRO A 17 -0.76 -2.07 12.04
C PRO A 17 -1.97 -1.16 11.83
N LEU A 18 -2.27 -0.87 10.56
CA LEU A 18 -3.53 -0.22 10.20
C LEU A 18 -4.70 -1.19 10.35
N GLU A 19 -5.82 -0.66 10.82
CA GLU A 19 -7.08 -1.38 10.89
C GLU A 19 -7.72 -1.53 9.50
N GLU A 20 -8.62 -2.50 9.36
CA GLU A 20 -9.24 -2.82 8.07
C GLU A 20 -9.97 -1.60 7.45
N ASP A 21 -10.74 -0.85 8.24
CA ASP A 21 -11.44 0.35 7.76
C ASP A 21 -10.44 1.44 7.30
N GLU A 22 -9.28 1.52 7.95
CA GLU A 22 -8.20 2.43 7.56
C GLU A 22 -7.58 1.99 6.23
N LEU A 23 -7.38 0.68 6.04
CA LEU A 23 -6.87 0.11 4.79
C LEU A 23 -7.84 0.34 3.63
N TRP A 24 -9.15 0.14 3.82
CA TRP A 24 -10.17 0.41 2.81
C TRP A 24 -10.17 1.88 2.38
N CYS A 25 -10.15 2.79 3.33
CA CYS A 25 -10.12 4.23 3.06
C CYS A 25 -8.83 4.65 2.35
N LEU A 26 -7.68 4.10 2.77
CA LEU A 26 -6.40 4.39 2.15
C LEU A 26 -6.32 3.81 0.73
N LEU A 27 -6.85 2.61 0.50
CA LEU A 27 -6.94 2.00 -0.83
C LEU A 27 -7.80 2.84 -1.77
N LEU A 28 -8.97 3.28 -1.30
CA LEU A 28 -9.85 4.16 -2.06
C LEU A 28 -9.16 5.46 -2.46
N ALA A 29 -8.57 6.18 -1.49
CA ALA A 29 -7.89 7.43 -1.75
C ALA A 29 -6.67 7.27 -2.67
N ALA A 30 -5.88 6.21 -2.47
CA ALA A 30 -4.71 5.94 -3.30
C ALA A 30 -5.12 5.62 -4.74
N THR A 31 -6.18 4.82 -4.92
CA THR A 31 -6.69 4.43 -6.23
C THR A 31 -7.22 5.64 -6.99
N ASP A 32 -8.00 6.52 -6.35
CA ASP A 32 -8.50 7.75 -6.97
C ASP A 32 -7.35 8.69 -7.39
N ALA A 33 -6.39 8.93 -6.49
CA ALA A 33 -5.21 9.73 -6.78
C ALA A 33 -4.37 9.15 -7.94
N LEU A 34 -4.19 7.83 -7.99
CA LEU A 34 -3.47 7.17 -9.08
C LEU A 34 -4.20 7.31 -10.41
N LEU A 35 -5.52 7.06 -10.44
CA LEU A 35 -6.33 7.23 -11.65
C LEU A 35 -6.21 8.63 -12.22
N ASP A 36 -6.24 9.66 -11.36
CA ASP A 36 -6.07 11.05 -11.77
C ASP A 36 -4.70 11.34 -12.34
N ILE A 37 -3.64 10.74 -11.82
CA ILE A 37 -2.31 10.92 -12.39
C ILE A 37 -2.17 10.14 -13.71
N PHE A 38 -2.71 8.92 -13.80
CA PHE A 38 -2.75 8.18 -15.06
C PHE A 38 -3.49 8.98 -16.15
N LYS A 39 -4.63 9.62 -15.82
CA LYS A 39 -5.37 10.50 -16.74
C LYS A 39 -4.50 11.66 -17.26
N LYS A 40 -3.66 12.26 -16.39
CA LYS A 40 -2.76 13.38 -16.74
C LYS A 40 -1.58 12.96 -17.63
N GLY A 41 -1.32 11.66 -17.79
CA GLY A 41 -0.29 11.15 -18.69
C GLY A 41 1.14 11.20 -18.12
N ASP A 42 1.28 11.36 -16.80
CA ASP A 42 2.59 11.32 -16.15
C ASP A 42 3.23 9.94 -16.27
N LEU A 43 4.57 9.93 -16.35
CA LEU A 43 5.39 8.75 -16.65
C LEU A 43 5.47 7.79 -15.45
N PHE A 44 4.37 7.08 -15.15
CA PHE A 44 4.31 6.10 -14.06
C PHE A 44 5.12 4.82 -14.29
N SER A 45 5.75 4.66 -15.46
CA SER A 45 6.51 3.48 -15.90
C SER A 45 7.63 2.98 -14.96
N ARG A 46 7.92 3.68 -13.86
CA ARG A 46 9.01 3.41 -12.92
C ARG A 46 8.68 3.59 -11.43
N PHE A 47 7.43 3.82 -11.05
CA PHE A 47 7.09 3.95 -9.63
C PHE A 47 6.79 2.57 -9.04
N VAL A 48 7.57 2.19 -8.04
CA VAL A 48 7.24 1.13 -7.10
C VAL A 48 6.70 1.82 -5.87
N LEU A 49 5.42 1.62 -5.56
CA LEU A 49 4.85 2.13 -4.33
C LEU A 49 5.31 1.28 -3.15
N SER A 50 5.74 1.96 -2.10
CA SER A 50 6.04 1.43 -0.78
C SER A 50 5.43 2.36 0.28
N PRO A 51 5.30 1.94 1.55
CA PRO A 51 4.89 2.84 2.63
C PRO A 51 5.75 4.13 2.68
N GLY A 52 7.03 4.05 2.33
CA GLY A 52 7.93 5.19 2.31
C GLY A 52 7.61 6.18 1.18
N SER A 53 6.99 5.73 0.09
CA SER A 53 6.65 6.55 -1.08
C SER A 53 5.27 7.22 -1.03
N VAL A 54 4.36 6.71 -0.20
CA VAL A 54 2.99 7.22 -0.06
C VAL A 54 3.03 8.38 0.93
N LEU A 55 2.71 9.58 0.44
CA LEU A 55 2.74 10.82 1.21
C LEU A 55 1.32 11.24 1.57
N LEU A 56 1.08 11.48 2.85
CA LEU A 56 -0.17 11.96 3.42
C LEU A 56 -0.01 13.44 3.79
N SER A 57 -0.98 14.27 3.42
CA SER A 57 -0.98 15.70 3.74
C SER A 57 -1.99 16.04 4.83
N ALA A 58 -1.70 17.09 5.60
CA ALA A 58 -2.63 17.63 6.60
C ALA A 58 -3.95 18.17 6.02
N ASN A 59 -4.08 18.24 4.69
CA ASN A 59 -5.32 18.59 4.01
C ASN A 59 -6.16 17.37 3.60
N GLY A 60 -5.69 16.15 3.89
CA GLY A 60 -6.41 14.93 3.59
C GLY A 60 -6.16 14.37 2.20
N ASN A 61 -5.15 14.87 1.48
CA ASN A 61 -4.77 14.36 0.16
C ASN A 61 -3.57 13.42 0.24
N LEU A 62 -3.48 12.52 -0.75
CA LEU A 62 -2.31 11.71 -1.02
C LEU A 62 -1.44 12.29 -2.13
N ALA A 63 -0.14 12.03 -2.04
CA ALA A 63 0.82 12.21 -3.10
C ALA A 63 1.79 11.03 -3.12
N PHE A 64 2.50 10.85 -4.23
CA PHE A 64 3.46 9.76 -4.38
C PHE A 64 4.81 10.33 -4.78
N LYS A 65 5.88 9.90 -4.13
CA LYS A 65 7.26 10.19 -4.55
C LYS A 65 7.90 8.95 -5.16
N SER A 66 8.89 9.16 -6.02
CA SER A 66 9.71 8.05 -6.50
C SER A 66 10.59 7.55 -5.36
N CYS A 67 10.61 6.24 -5.13
CA CYS A 67 11.54 5.62 -4.18
C CYS A 67 12.98 5.90 -4.58
N ALA A 68 13.83 6.23 -3.60
CA ALA A 68 15.25 6.45 -3.87
C ALA A 68 15.93 5.13 -4.28
N ARG A 69 16.99 5.19 -5.09
CA ARG A 69 17.76 3.98 -5.52
C ARG A 69 18.31 3.12 -4.37
N TYR A 70 18.28 3.63 -3.14
CA TYR A 70 18.79 2.98 -1.93
C TYR A 70 17.67 2.48 -0.99
N GLU A 71 16.41 2.79 -1.27
CA GLU A 71 15.29 2.18 -0.54
C GLU A 71 15.11 0.76 -1.06
N ASP A 72 15.14 -0.20 -0.15
CA ASP A 72 14.83 -1.57 -0.50
C ASP A 72 13.33 -1.73 -0.73
N VAL A 73 12.97 -1.63 -2.00
CA VAL A 73 11.60 -1.78 -2.48
C VAL A 73 11.36 -3.15 -3.12
N ALA A 74 12.29 -4.10 -2.97
CA ALA A 74 12.23 -5.39 -3.65
C ALA A 74 10.88 -6.07 -3.38
N SER A 75 10.44 -6.09 -2.12
CA SER A 75 9.19 -6.72 -1.72
C SER A 75 7.93 -6.11 -2.31
N PHE A 76 7.96 -4.82 -2.67
CA PHE A 76 6.84 -4.12 -3.29
C PHE A 76 6.90 -4.14 -4.82
N THR A 77 8.02 -4.61 -5.38
CA THR A 77 8.27 -4.60 -6.82
C THR A 77 7.57 -5.78 -7.49
N ALA A 78 6.82 -5.51 -8.56
CA ALA A 78 6.16 -6.54 -9.35
C ALA A 78 7.17 -7.59 -9.88
N PRO A 79 6.80 -8.89 -9.94
CA PRO A 79 7.73 -9.96 -10.28
C PRO A 79 8.44 -9.77 -11.62
N GLU A 80 7.70 -9.30 -12.63
CA GLU A 80 8.25 -9.02 -13.96
C GLU A 80 9.32 -7.92 -13.94
N VAL A 81 9.19 -6.93 -13.05
CA VAL A 81 10.16 -5.84 -12.89
C VAL A 81 11.42 -6.34 -12.18
N GLN A 82 11.28 -7.23 -11.20
CA GLN A 82 12.43 -7.89 -10.57
C GLN A 82 13.22 -8.77 -11.54
N GLN A 83 12.55 -9.32 -12.55
CA GLN A 83 13.17 -10.06 -13.65
C GLN A 83 13.81 -9.15 -14.71
N GLY A 84 13.77 -7.82 -14.52
CA GLY A 84 14.37 -6.83 -15.42
C GLY A 84 13.45 -6.35 -16.55
N HIS A 85 12.17 -6.71 -16.55
CA HIS A 85 11.22 -6.20 -17.53
C HIS A 85 10.73 -4.80 -17.15
N THR A 86 10.64 -3.91 -18.12
CA THR A 86 10.04 -2.57 -17.96
C THR A 86 8.63 -2.54 -18.52
N ALA A 87 7.81 -1.60 -18.06
CA ALA A 87 6.46 -1.40 -18.61
C ALA A 87 6.53 -1.13 -20.12
N SER A 88 5.90 -2.00 -20.91
CA SER A 88 5.81 -1.87 -22.37
C SER A 88 4.63 -1.02 -22.84
N SER A 89 3.69 -0.73 -21.94
CA SER A 89 2.48 0.06 -22.20
C SER A 89 1.98 0.75 -20.94
N ARG A 90 1.04 1.69 -21.10
CA ARG A 90 0.36 2.33 -19.96
C ARG A 90 -0.40 1.33 -19.10
N ALA A 91 -1.07 0.36 -19.72
CA ALA A 91 -1.76 -0.72 -19.01
C ALA A 91 -0.78 -1.61 -18.23
N ALA A 92 0.39 -1.90 -18.78
CA ALA A 92 1.43 -2.64 -18.06
C ALA A 92 1.94 -1.84 -16.84
N ALA A 93 2.17 -0.54 -17.01
CA ALA A 93 2.57 0.34 -15.90
C ALA A 93 1.50 0.39 -14.79
N GLU A 94 0.22 0.46 -15.17
CA GLU A 94 -0.90 0.38 -14.23
C GLU A 94 -0.87 -0.91 -13.42
N LYS A 95 -0.73 -2.07 -14.07
CA LYS A 95 -0.67 -3.36 -13.39
C LYS A 95 0.54 -3.49 -12.46
N MET A 96 1.68 -2.87 -12.80
CA MET A 96 2.84 -2.82 -11.90
C MET A 96 2.57 -1.97 -10.66
N VAL A 97 1.92 -0.82 -10.82
CA VAL A 97 1.53 0.06 -9.70
C VAL A 97 0.49 -0.62 -8.81
N VAL A 98 -0.52 -1.27 -9.39
CA VAL A 98 -1.53 -2.06 -8.64
C VAL A 98 -0.87 -3.11 -7.77
N TYR A 99 0.11 -3.86 -8.30
CA TYR A 99 0.89 -4.82 -7.51
C TYR A 99 1.56 -4.14 -6.31
N SER A 100 2.29 -3.06 -6.56
CA SER A 100 3.05 -2.37 -5.52
C SER A 100 2.16 -1.73 -4.45
N LEU A 101 0.97 -1.24 -4.83
CA LEU A 101 -0.04 -0.73 -3.90
C LEU A 101 -0.60 -1.85 -3.03
N GLY A 102 -0.95 -3.00 -3.62
CA GLY A 102 -1.44 -4.16 -2.88
C GLY A 102 -0.41 -4.67 -1.86
N MET A 103 0.85 -4.79 -2.27
CA MET A 103 1.96 -5.14 -1.39
C MET A 103 2.16 -4.09 -0.28
N THR A 104 2.03 -2.80 -0.60
CA THR A 104 2.12 -1.71 0.37
C THR A 104 1.05 -1.85 1.45
N LEU A 105 -0.21 -2.06 1.09
CA LEU A 105 -1.29 -2.18 2.08
C LEU A 105 -1.21 -3.46 2.89
N TYR A 106 -0.83 -4.59 2.27
CA TYR A 106 -0.64 -5.82 3.02
C TYR A 106 0.49 -5.67 4.05
N TRP A 107 1.56 -4.95 3.71
CA TRP A 107 2.63 -4.63 4.64
C TRP A 107 2.14 -3.76 5.81
N CYS A 108 1.27 -2.78 5.55
CA CYS A 108 0.66 -1.96 6.60
C CYS A 108 -0.23 -2.78 7.54
N ALA A 109 -0.93 -3.79 7.02
CA ALA A 109 -1.76 -4.71 7.79
C ALA A 109 -0.93 -5.70 8.63
N ASP A 110 0.25 -6.09 8.15
CA ASP A 110 1.18 -7.00 8.84
C ASP A 110 2.18 -6.26 9.76
N TYR A 111 2.12 -4.93 9.81
CA TYR A 111 3.12 -4.11 10.49
C TYR A 111 3.23 -4.43 11.97
N HIS A 112 4.42 -4.86 12.40
CA HIS A 112 4.72 -5.23 13.78
C HIS A 112 3.85 -6.36 14.37
N LEU A 113 3.17 -7.15 13.54
CA LEU A 113 2.51 -8.36 14.02
C LEU A 113 3.56 -9.39 14.50
N PRO A 114 3.29 -10.09 15.62
CA PRO A 114 4.10 -11.23 16.04
C PRO A 114 4.20 -12.28 14.93
N GLN A 115 5.35 -12.95 14.80
CA GLN A 115 5.59 -13.91 13.71
C GLN A 115 4.55 -15.04 13.60
N ASN A 116 3.91 -15.40 14.71
CA ASN A 116 2.90 -16.46 14.78
C ASN A 116 1.45 -15.94 14.61
N GLN A 117 1.26 -14.64 14.44
CA GLN A 117 -0.06 -14.05 14.24
C GLN A 117 -0.25 -13.75 12.76
N PRO A 118 -1.23 -14.38 12.09
CA PRO A 118 -1.56 -14.02 10.72
C PRO A 118 -2.25 -12.66 10.68
N VAL A 119 -2.08 -11.95 9.55
CA VAL A 119 -2.90 -10.77 9.23
C VAL A 119 -4.37 -11.18 9.24
N GLN A 120 -5.19 -10.47 10.00
CA GLN A 120 -6.63 -10.68 10.09
C GLN A 120 -7.34 -9.61 9.26
N LEU A 121 -7.78 -9.99 8.05
CA LEU A 121 -8.61 -9.18 7.17
C LEU A 121 -9.89 -9.95 6.87
N SER A 122 -10.96 -9.24 6.53
CA SER A 122 -12.14 -9.85 5.90
C SER A 122 -11.76 -10.57 4.61
N ALA A 123 -12.60 -11.54 4.21
CA ALA A 123 -12.41 -12.28 2.97
C ALA A 123 -12.47 -11.34 1.75
N GLU A 124 -13.26 -10.27 1.86
CA GLU A 124 -13.45 -9.25 0.84
C GLU A 124 -12.16 -8.45 0.61
N LEU A 125 -11.56 -7.89 1.67
CA LEU A 125 -10.32 -7.11 1.53
C LEU A 125 -9.14 -8.01 1.19
N GLU A 126 -9.03 -9.18 1.81
CA GLU A 126 -7.97 -10.14 1.49
C GLU A 126 -8.05 -10.60 0.04
N GLY A 127 -9.24 -10.95 -0.45
CA GLY A 127 -9.46 -11.33 -1.85
C GLY A 127 -9.08 -10.22 -2.82
N LEU A 128 -9.45 -8.97 -2.51
CA LEU A 128 -9.07 -7.82 -3.33
C LEU A 128 -7.54 -7.62 -3.36
N LEU A 129 -6.87 -7.61 -2.21
CA LEU A 129 -5.42 -7.46 -2.13
C LEU A 129 -4.69 -8.61 -2.84
N LEU A 130 -5.17 -9.85 -2.72
CA LEU A 130 -4.62 -11.00 -3.44
C LEU A 130 -4.74 -10.81 -4.97
N SER A 131 -5.89 -10.33 -5.45
CA SER A 131 -6.10 -10.04 -6.87
C SER A 131 -5.22 -8.91 -7.41
N MET A 132 -4.90 -7.91 -6.57
CA MET A 132 -3.94 -6.85 -6.89
C MET A 132 -2.52 -7.37 -6.97
N CYS A 133 -2.18 -8.36 -6.16
CA CYS A 133 -0.84 -8.88 -6.04
C CYS A 133 -0.57 -10.12 -6.90
N GLU A 134 -1.45 -10.50 -7.84
CA GLU A 134 -1.22 -11.64 -8.74
C GLU A 134 0.14 -11.57 -9.44
N ASP A 135 0.91 -12.66 -9.44
CA ASP A 135 2.25 -12.64 -10.04
C ASP A 135 2.17 -12.57 -11.56
N VAL A 136 1.17 -13.22 -12.13
CA VAL A 136 0.86 -13.14 -13.56
C VAL A 136 0.16 -11.82 -13.84
N MET A 137 0.86 -10.88 -14.50
CA MET A 137 0.37 -9.52 -14.78
C MET A 137 -1.03 -9.46 -15.40
N VAL A 138 -1.37 -10.40 -16.31
CA VAL A 138 -2.70 -10.42 -16.97
C VAL A 138 -3.84 -10.84 -16.05
N ARG A 139 -3.55 -11.58 -14.97
CA ARG A 139 -4.54 -11.99 -13.97
C ARG A 139 -4.77 -10.92 -12.89
N ARG A 140 -3.86 -9.96 -12.81
CA ARG A 140 -3.86 -8.89 -11.84
C ARG A 140 -5.04 -7.95 -12.10
N THR A 141 -5.76 -7.53 -11.07
CA THR A 141 -6.88 -6.59 -11.22
C THR A 141 -6.42 -5.21 -11.75
N ASP A 142 -7.31 -4.38 -12.28
CA ASP A 142 -7.02 -3.00 -12.70
C ASP A 142 -7.51 -1.97 -11.68
N LEU A 143 -7.07 -0.72 -11.82
CA LEU A 143 -7.43 0.35 -10.87
C LEU A 143 -8.93 0.65 -10.86
N LEU A 144 -9.62 0.49 -11.99
CA LEU A 144 -11.07 0.73 -12.06
C LEU A 144 -11.83 -0.32 -11.25
N THR A 145 -11.47 -1.59 -11.40
CA THR A 145 -12.06 -2.68 -10.60
C THR A 145 -11.77 -2.49 -9.11
N VAL A 146 -10.56 -2.05 -8.74
CA VAL A 146 -10.22 -1.72 -7.35
C VAL A 146 -11.07 -0.56 -6.83
N LEU A 147 -11.25 0.49 -7.62
CA LEU A 147 -12.07 1.65 -7.27
C LEU A 147 -13.51 1.23 -6.99
N GLU A 148 -14.11 0.44 -7.89
CA GLU A 148 -15.48 -0.05 -7.74
C GLU A 148 -15.68 -0.85 -6.45
N ALA A 149 -14.75 -1.76 -6.15
CA ALA A 149 -14.79 -2.54 -4.90
C ALA A 149 -14.68 -1.65 -3.66
N CYS A 150 -13.77 -0.66 -3.69
CA CYS A 150 -13.58 0.27 -2.59
C CYS A 150 -14.79 1.18 -2.38
N GLU A 151 -15.37 1.74 -3.45
CA GLU A 151 -16.57 2.57 -3.36
C GLU A 151 -17.77 1.79 -2.84
N PHE A 152 -17.92 0.54 -3.30
CA PHE A 152 -18.98 -0.33 -2.81
C PHE A 152 -18.83 -0.56 -1.30
N HIS A 153 -17.65 -0.99 -0.85
CA HIS A 153 -17.38 -1.21 0.57
C HIS A 153 -17.57 0.06 1.40
N HIS A 154 -17.05 1.20 0.92
CA HIS A 154 -17.17 2.49 1.61
C HIS A 154 -18.63 2.89 1.85
N LYS A 155 -19.50 2.66 0.85
CA LYS A 155 -20.95 2.91 0.95
C LYS A 155 -21.65 1.92 1.87
N THR A 156 -21.32 0.63 1.79
CA THR A 156 -22.00 -0.41 2.60
C THR A 156 -21.60 -0.34 4.08
N SER A 157 -20.34 -0.05 4.36
CA SER A 157 -19.77 0.02 5.70
C SER A 157 -19.93 1.41 6.34
N MET A 158 -20.48 2.38 5.60
CA MET A 158 -20.70 3.77 6.07
C MET A 158 -19.40 4.43 6.58
N LEU A 159 -18.30 4.19 5.88
CA LEU A 159 -16.99 4.72 6.28
C LEU A 159 -16.95 6.25 6.19
N PRO A 160 -16.15 6.93 7.03
CA PRO A 160 -15.98 8.37 6.94
C PRO A 160 -15.25 8.75 5.64
N PRO A 161 -15.41 10.01 5.15
CA PRO A 161 -14.65 10.49 4.00
C PRO A 161 -13.15 10.24 4.16
N THR A 162 -12.48 9.81 3.09
CA THR A 162 -11.08 9.36 3.15
C THR A 162 -10.13 10.49 3.58
N GLU A 163 -10.46 11.75 3.27
CA GLU A 163 -9.70 12.92 3.69
C GLU A 163 -9.72 13.11 5.20
N ARG A 164 -10.75 12.60 5.89
CA ARG A 164 -10.82 12.62 7.35
C ARG A 164 -9.84 11.62 7.96
N LEU A 165 -9.75 10.41 7.40
CA LEU A 165 -8.75 9.43 7.85
C LEU A 165 -7.33 9.96 7.61
N ILE A 166 -7.04 10.45 6.40
CA ILE A 166 -5.70 10.92 6.05
C ILE A 166 -5.26 12.05 6.99
N ARG A 167 -6.16 13.00 7.28
CA ARG A 167 -5.88 14.06 8.27
C ARG A 167 -5.60 13.51 9.65
N HIS A 168 -6.41 12.56 10.11
CA HIS A 168 -6.23 11.95 11.42
C HIS A 168 -4.85 11.27 11.55
N LEU A 169 -4.45 10.46 10.57
CA LEU A 169 -3.14 9.80 10.55
C LEU A 169 -1.99 10.82 10.58
N VAL A 170 -2.13 11.93 9.85
CA VAL A 170 -1.13 13.01 9.83
C VAL A 170 -1.07 13.75 11.16
N GLU A 171 -2.22 14.07 11.75
CA GLU A 171 -2.33 14.74 13.05
C GLU A 171 -1.70 13.90 14.18
N ASP A 172 -1.88 12.58 14.16
CA ASP A 172 -1.31 11.67 15.15
C ASP A 172 0.22 11.66 15.10
N VAL A 173 0.81 11.72 13.91
CA VAL A 173 2.27 11.88 13.73
C VAL A 173 2.76 13.16 14.41
N PHE A 174 2.10 14.29 14.15
CA PHE A 174 2.51 15.56 14.73
C PHE A 174 2.30 15.61 16.24
N ARG A 175 1.20 15.06 16.76
CA ARG A 175 0.93 15.03 18.21
C ARG A 175 2.00 14.26 18.96
N ASN A 176 2.30 13.05 18.50
CA ASN A 176 3.26 12.17 19.17
C ASN A 176 4.72 12.63 18.98
N SER A 177 5.01 13.42 17.95
CA SER A 177 6.34 14.04 17.76
C SER A 177 6.69 15.08 18.85
N VAL A 178 5.68 15.71 19.47
CA VAL A 178 5.89 16.67 20.56
C VAL A 178 6.22 15.95 21.87
N ASP A 179 5.79 14.70 22.01
CA ASP A 179 5.99 13.88 23.21
C ASP A 179 7.29 13.02 23.17
N HIS A 180 7.87 12.79 21.99
CA HIS A 180 9.05 11.93 21.80
C HIS A 180 10.26 12.66 21.20
N VAL A 181 10.93 13.50 22.00
CA VAL A 181 12.35 13.86 21.76
C VAL A 181 13.24 12.73 22.30
N SER A 182 13.29 11.58 21.63
CA SER A 182 14.39 10.62 21.81
C SER A 182 14.37 9.45 20.81
N VAL A 183 15.46 9.37 20.03
CA VAL A 183 16.10 8.20 19.43
C VAL A 183 15.53 7.64 18.12
N ALA A 184 16.23 8.01 17.04
CA ALA A 184 16.22 7.31 15.76
C ALA A 184 17.33 6.24 15.70
N LYS A 185 16.99 5.08 15.14
CA LYS A 185 17.78 4.29 14.15
C LYS A 185 17.20 2.87 14.08
N ASN A 186 16.64 2.48 12.92
CA ASN A 186 16.55 1.08 12.49
C ASN A 186 16.22 0.95 10.99
N GLY A 187 17.13 1.42 10.13
CA GLY A 187 16.98 1.29 8.67
C GLY A 187 17.24 -0.11 8.11
N SER A 188 17.74 -1.07 8.90
CA SER A 188 18.11 -2.41 8.41
C SER A 188 17.05 -3.50 8.65
N GLN A 189 16.01 -3.23 9.43
CA GLN A 189 15.01 -4.24 9.84
C GLN A 189 13.78 -4.31 8.91
N MET A 190 13.54 -3.28 8.10
CA MET A 190 12.37 -3.20 7.23
C MET A 190 12.46 -4.12 6.00
N THR A 191 13.66 -4.30 5.43
CA THR A 191 13.93 -5.17 4.28
C THR A 191 13.49 -6.61 4.51
N ASP A 192 13.99 -7.21 5.59
CA ASP A 192 13.80 -8.64 5.90
C ASP A 192 12.31 -8.97 6.09
N ARG A 193 11.59 -8.09 6.80
CA ARG A 193 10.14 -8.23 7.03
C ARG A 193 9.31 -8.07 5.76
N SER A 194 9.68 -7.14 4.90
CA SER A 194 8.95 -6.94 3.65
C SER A 194 9.04 -8.19 2.77
N GLN A 195 10.17 -8.91 2.79
CA GLN A 195 10.32 -10.18 2.08
C GLN A 195 9.42 -11.26 2.69
N MET A 196 9.36 -11.37 4.01
CA MET A 196 8.45 -12.30 4.70
C MET A 196 6.98 -12.03 4.36
N VAL A 197 6.57 -10.76 4.26
CA VAL A 197 5.20 -10.38 3.84
C VAL A 197 4.88 -10.95 2.46
N ARG A 198 5.83 -10.83 1.53
CA ARG A 198 5.68 -11.36 0.17
C ARG A 198 5.54 -12.89 0.17
N GLU A 199 6.38 -13.59 0.92
CA GLU A 199 6.31 -15.04 1.06
C GLU A 199 4.99 -15.51 1.69
N ARG A 200 4.50 -14.81 2.71
CA ARG A 200 3.19 -15.09 3.32
C ARG A 200 2.06 -14.91 2.32
N LEU A 201 2.10 -13.84 1.53
CA LEU A 201 1.11 -13.58 0.50
C LEU A 201 1.13 -14.66 -0.59
N HIS A 202 2.33 -15.09 -1.01
CA HIS A 202 2.49 -16.19 -1.97
C HIS A 202 1.98 -17.52 -1.41
N SER A 203 2.34 -17.85 -0.17
CA SER A 203 1.85 -19.05 0.50
C SER A 203 0.32 -19.07 0.63
N LYS A 204 -0.33 -17.91 0.83
CA LYS A 204 -1.79 -17.83 0.85
C LYS A 204 -2.41 -18.06 -0.53
N LYS A 205 -1.81 -17.54 -1.62
CA LYS A 205 -2.30 -17.80 -2.98
C LYS A 205 -2.27 -19.29 -3.33
N ASP A 206 -1.24 -20.01 -2.90
CA ASP A 206 -1.14 -21.46 -3.14
C ASP A 206 -2.27 -22.25 -2.46
N ILE A 207 -2.83 -21.73 -1.36
CA ILE A 207 -3.94 -22.37 -0.62
C ILE A 207 -5.29 -22.20 -1.32
N TYR A 208 -5.50 -21.13 -2.11
CA TYR A 208 -6.74 -20.92 -2.87
C TYR A 208 -6.77 -21.70 -4.21
N PHE A 209 -5.72 -22.45 -4.55
CA PHE A 209 -5.67 -23.37 -5.70
C PHE A 209 -5.92 -24.83 -5.29
N VAL A 210 -7.06 -25.12 -4.65
CA VAL A 210 -7.59 -26.48 -4.61
C VAL A 210 -9.10 -26.45 -4.85
N GLN A 211 -9.50 -26.31 -6.11
CA GLN A 211 -10.75 -26.90 -6.59
C GLN A 211 -10.42 -27.72 -7.83
N VAL A 212 -10.38 -29.04 -7.62
CA VAL A 212 -10.41 -30.07 -8.66
C VAL A 212 -11.83 -30.17 -9.20
#